data_AF-M0ALX1-F1
#
_entry.id   AF-M0ALX1-F1
#
_cell.length_a   1.000
_cell.length_b   1.000
_cell.length_c   1.000
_cell.angle_alpha   90.00
_cell.angle_beta   90.00
_cell.angle_gamma   90.00
#
_symmetry.space_group_name_H-M   'P 1'
#
loop_
_entity.id
_entity.type
_entity.pdbx_description
1 polymer ?
#
loop_
_entity_poly.entity_id
_entity_poly.type
_entity_poly.pdbx_seq_one_letter_code
_entity_poly.pdbx_strand_id
1 'polypeptide(L)'
;MGLRTAVEHNSLVAFGLLFAAVWTGLIGARIVTQMGGVTPGNWVGQHGFGGVMGLLVMAAFLVLILVAFGELGEPEPTPEEWPPDE
;
A
#
# COMPACT_ATOMS: atom_id res chain seq x y z
N MET A 1 -18.49 -3.60 -2.55
CA MET A 1 -17.88 -3.67 -3.90
C MET A 1 -16.38 -3.62 -3.67
N GLY A 2 -15.57 -4.60 -4.10
CA GLY A 2 -14.28 -4.81 -3.39
C GLY A 2 -13.09 -5.40 -4.13
N LEU A 3 -13.19 -5.74 -5.42
CA LEU A 3 -12.06 -6.19 -6.25
C LEU A 3 -12.48 -6.26 -7.72
N ARG A 4 -13.69 -6.80 -7.98
CA ARG A 4 -14.28 -6.86 -9.32
C ARG A 4 -14.43 -5.47 -9.94
N THR A 5 -14.96 -4.51 -9.18
CA THR A 5 -15.19 -3.13 -9.64
C THR A 5 -13.88 -2.40 -9.96
N ALA A 6 -12.85 -2.55 -9.12
CA ALA A 6 -11.53 -1.97 -9.39
C ALA A 6 -10.87 -2.53 -10.65
N VAL A 7 -11.03 -3.84 -10.90
CA VAL A 7 -10.54 -4.49 -12.13
C VAL A 7 -11.35 -4.07 -13.36
N GLU A 8 -12.66 -3.90 -13.21
CA GLU A 8 -13.56 -3.40 -14.27
C GLU A 8 -13.25 -1.94 -14.64
N HIS A 9 -12.89 -1.10 -13.66
CA HIS A 9 -12.58 0.30 -13.89
C HIS A 9 -11.20 0.49 -14.54
N ASN A 10 -10.14 -0.07 -13.94
CA ASN A 10 -8.79 -0.02 -14.52
C ASN A 10 -7.92 -1.19 -14.05
N SER A 11 -7.94 -2.27 -14.83
CA SER A 11 -7.23 -3.52 -14.54
C SER A 11 -5.71 -3.36 -14.41
N LEU A 12 -5.08 -2.45 -15.16
CA LEU A 12 -3.65 -2.20 -15.10
C LEU A 12 -3.25 -1.56 -13.76
N VAL A 13 -4.00 -0.54 -13.32
CA VAL A 13 -3.73 0.14 -12.05
C VAL A 13 -4.04 -0.79 -10.88
N ALA A 14 -5.15 -1.51 -10.92
CA ALA A 14 -5.50 -2.50 -9.90
C ALA A 14 -4.40 -3.56 -9.74
N PHE A 15 -3.90 -4.12 -10.85
CA PHE A 15 -2.78 -5.07 -10.83
C PHE A 15 -1.49 -4.43 -10.30
N GLY A 16 -1.18 -3.19 -10.71
CA GLY A 16 -0.03 -2.44 -10.22
C GLY A 16 -0.05 -2.22 -8.70
N LEU A 17 -1.21 -1.87 -8.14
CA LEU A 17 -1.38 -1.70 -6.69
C LEU A 17 -1.26 -3.02 -5.93
N LEU A 18 -1.84 -4.11 -6.44
CA LEU A 18 -1.68 -5.44 -5.84
C LEU A 18 -0.21 -5.89 -5.85
N PHE A 19 0.48 -5.70 -6.98
CA PHE A 19 1.90 -5.97 -7.08
C PHE A 19 2.70 -5.12 -6.08
N ALA A 20 2.42 -3.82 -5.98
CA ALA A 20 3.06 -2.92 -5.03
C ALA A 20 2.81 -3.35 -3.57
N ALA A 21 1.61 -3.82 -3.24
CA ALA A 21 1.29 -4.34 -1.90
C ALA A 21 2.13 -5.58 -1.55
N VAL A 22 2.21 -6.55 -2.47
CA VAL A 22 3.03 -7.76 -2.30
C VAL A 22 4.51 -7.38 -2.17
N TRP A 23 5.01 -6.53 -3.05
CA TRP A 23 6.39 -6.05 -3.03
C TRP A 23 6.74 -5.36 -1.70
N THR A 24 5.83 -4.50 -1.22
CA THR A 24 5.95 -3.82 0.07
C THR A 24 6.10 -4.81 1.23
N GLY A 25 5.30 -5.89 1.22
CA GLY A 25 5.42 -6.98 2.19
C GLY A 25 6.78 -7.69 2.12
N LEU A 26 7.28 -7.98 0.92
CA LEU A 26 8.59 -8.62 0.72
C LEU A 26 9.74 -7.76 1.26
N ILE A 27 9.70 -6.46 0.99
CA ILE A 27 10.69 -5.51 1.52
C ILE A 27 10.59 -5.40 3.04
N GLY A 28 9.37 -5.35 3.60
CA GLY A 28 9.16 -5.40 5.04
C GLY A 28 9.78 -6.65 5.69
N ALA A 29 9.54 -7.83 5.12
CA ALA A 29 10.17 -9.07 5.57
C ALA A 29 11.70 -9.03 5.47
N ARG A 30 12.24 -8.39 4.42
CA ARG A 30 13.69 -8.20 4.28
C ARG A 30 14.25 -7.28 5.38
N ILE A 31 13.54 -6.23 5.76
CA ILE A 31 13.94 -5.36 6.87
C ILE A 31 13.97 -6.15 8.18
N VAL A 32 12.94 -6.97 8.46
CA VAL A 32 12.91 -7.81 9.67
C VAL A 32 14.09 -8.79 9.72
N THR A 33 14.45 -9.39 8.59
CA THR A 33 15.57 -10.36 8.54
C THR A 33 16.94 -9.72 8.61
N GLN A 34 17.06 -8.45 8.22
CA GLN A 34 18.33 -7.73 8.18
C GLN A 34 18.52 -6.75 9.34
N MET A 35 17.48 -6.44 10.10
CA MET A 35 17.61 -5.53 11.23
C MET A 35 18.45 -6.15 12.35
N GLY A 36 19.43 -5.39 12.84
CA GLY A 36 20.21 -5.76 14.01
C GLY A 36 19.38 -5.70 15.30
N GLY A 37 19.99 -6.03 16.44
CA GLY A 37 19.35 -5.91 17.75
C GLY A 37 18.89 -4.47 18.05
N VAL A 38 17.80 -4.34 18.80
CA VAL A 38 17.23 -3.04 19.24
C VAL A 38 17.90 -2.50 20.52
N THR A 39 18.87 -3.26 21.05
CA THR A 39 19.56 -2.94 22.30
C THR A 39 20.44 -1.68 22.13
N PRO A 40 20.45 -0.77 23.12
CA PRO A 40 21.32 0.40 23.11
C PRO A 40 22.80 -0.03 23.07
N GLY A 41 23.58 0.56 22.16
CA GLY A 41 25.01 0.25 21.98
C GLY A 41 25.64 1.14 20.91
N ASN A 42 26.84 0.78 20.43
CA ASN A 42 27.49 1.52 19.33
C ASN A 42 26.78 1.22 18.00
N TRP A 43 25.81 2.05 17.61
CA TRP A 43 25.04 1.90 16.39
C TRP A 43 25.78 2.51 15.20
N VAL A 44 26.63 1.71 14.57
CA VAL A 44 27.23 2.04 13.26
C VAL A 44 26.79 0.95 12.26
N GLY A 45 26.10 1.34 11.19
CA GLY A 45 25.59 0.43 10.16
C GLY A 45 24.14 -0.03 10.38
N GLN A 46 23.84 -1.30 10.05
CA GLN A 46 22.53 -1.90 10.27
C GLN A 46 22.26 -2.07 11.78
N HIS A 47 21.27 -1.33 12.29
CA HIS A 47 20.91 -1.31 13.71
C HIS A 47 19.39 -1.41 13.85
N GLY A 48 18.93 -2.00 14.96
CA GLY A 48 17.52 -2.36 15.14
C GLY A 48 16.56 -1.19 15.07
N PHE A 49 16.97 -0.02 15.59
CA PHE A 49 16.13 1.19 15.55
C PHE A 49 15.86 1.70 14.13
N GLY A 50 16.88 1.68 13.27
CA GLY A 50 16.72 1.98 11.84
C GLY A 50 15.78 0.98 11.15
N GLY A 51 15.88 -0.31 11.52
CA GLY A 51 14.94 -1.34 11.06
C GLY A 51 13.50 -1.07 11.47
N VAL A 52 13.27 -0.73 12.74
CA VAL A 52 11.92 -0.40 13.26
C VAL A 52 11.33 0.82 12.54
N MET A 53 12.11 1.89 12.36
CA MET A 53 11.65 3.06 11.60
C MET A 53 11.34 2.71 10.15
N GLY A 54 12.17 1.87 9.52
CA GLY A 54 11.90 1.33 8.19
C GLY A 54 10.57 0.58 8.13
N LEU A 55 10.27 -0.28 9.12
CA LEU A 55 9.00 -1.01 9.20
C LEU A 55 7.80 -0.07 9.38
N LEU A 56 7.93 0.98 10.18
CA LEU A 56 6.87 1.99 10.34
C LEU A 56 6.57 2.70 9.02
N VAL A 57 7.59 3.09 8.26
CA VAL A 57 7.42 3.72 6.94
C VAL A 57 6.78 2.72 5.97
N MET A 58 7.23 1.47 5.95
CA MET A 58 6.65 0.43 5.11
C MET A 58 5.18 0.15 5.46
N ALA A 59 4.82 0.19 6.74
CA ALA A 59 3.43 0.04 7.17
C ALA A 59 2.56 1.22 6.70
N ALA A 60 3.04 2.45 6.86
CA ALA A 60 2.33 3.64 6.36
C ALA A 60 2.14 3.61 4.85
N PHE A 61 3.18 3.19 4.10
CA PHE A 61 3.11 3.02 2.65
C PHE A 61 2.11 1.93 2.24
N LEU A 62 2.07 0.80 2.95
CA LEU A 62 1.08 -0.25 2.72
C LEU A 62 -0.35 0.26 2.92
N VAL A 63 -0.59 1.03 3.99
CA VAL A 63 -1.90 1.65 4.24
C VAL A 63 -2.31 2.57 3.09
N LEU A 64 -1.38 3.39 2.58
CA LEU A 64 -1.64 4.25 1.41
C LEU A 64 -2.06 3.45 0.17
N ILE A 65 -1.37 2.34 -0.11
CA ILE A 65 -1.73 1.45 -1.23
C ILE A 65 -3.14 0.88 -1.05
N LEU A 66 -3.48 0.46 0.16
CA LEU A 66 -4.80 -0.11 0.47
C LEU A 66 -5.93 0.92 0.35
N VAL A 67 -5.69 2.16 0.77
CA VAL A 67 -6.65 3.27 0.60
C VAL A 67 -6.87 3.54 -0.89
N ALA A 68 -5.79 3.72 -1.66
CA ALA A 68 -5.87 3.95 -3.11
C ALA A 68 -6.57 2.80 -3.85
N PHE A 69 -6.36 1.56 -3.41
CA PHE A 69 -7.05 0.40 -3.96
C PHE A 69 -8.55 0.40 -3.61
N GLY A 70 -8.92 0.89 -2.42
CA GLY A 70 -10.31 1.06 -2.01
C GLY A 70 -11.06 2.08 -2.87
N GLU A 71 -10.42 3.23 -3.15
CA GLU A 71 -10.98 4.29 -4.01
C GLU A 71 -11.28 3.79 -5.42
N LEU A 72 -10.47 2.90 -6.00
CA LEU A 72 -10.77 2.28 -7.31
C LEU A 72 -12.03 1.39 -7.30
N GLY A 73 -12.47 0.95 -6.13
CA GLY A 73 -13.68 0.14 -5.97
C GLY A 73 -14.95 0.97 -5.85
N GLU A 74 -14.84 2.28 -5.70
CA GLU A 74 -15.97 3.18 -5.58
C GLU A 74 -16.54 3.50 -6.96
N PRO A 75 -17.84 3.27 -7.19
CA PRO A 75 -18.47 3.77 -8.40
C PRO A 75 -18.40 5.30 -8.33
N GLU A 76 -17.58 5.91 -9.18
CA GLU A 76 -17.63 7.36 -9.41
C GLU A 76 -19.09 7.76 -9.62
N PRO A 77 -19.55 8.92 -9.10
CA PRO A 77 -20.80 9.48 -9.56
C PRO A 77 -20.63 9.76 -11.06
N THR A 78 -21.12 8.86 -11.91
CA THR A 78 -21.36 9.16 -13.31
C THR A 78 -22.08 10.51 -13.35
N PRO A 79 -21.63 11.47 -14.20
CA PRO A 79 -22.37 12.71 -14.38
C PRO A 79 -23.84 12.34 -14.56
N GLU A 80 -24.72 12.98 -13.79
CA GLU A 80 -26.16 12.79 -13.98
C GLU A 80 -26.45 12.99 -15.47
N GLU A 81 -27.17 12.04 -16.06
CA GLU A 81 -27.48 12.07 -17.48
C GLU A 81 -28.25 13.36 -17.74
N TRP A 82 -27.64 14.27 -18.51
CA TRP A 82 -28.27 15.52 -18.89
C TRP A 82 -28.91 15.37 -20.26
N PRO A 83 -30.19 15.76 -20.43
CA PRO A 83 -31.07 16.43 -19.46
C PRO A 83 -31.79 15.44 -18.53
N PRO A 84 -32.22 15.87 -17.33
CA PRO A 84 -33.03 15.05 -16.43
C PRO A 84 -34.33 14.62 -17.11
N ASP A 85 -34.65 13.32 -17.00
CA ASP A 85 -35.99 12.82 -17.33
C ASP A 85 -37.00 13.42 -16.33
N GLU A 86 -38.14 13.87 -16.86
CA GLU A 86 -39.18 14.72 -16.23
C GLU A 86 -39.46 14.50 -14.72
#